data_AF-A0A183B0T4-F1
#
_entry.id   AF-A0A183B0T4-F1
#
_cell.length_a   1.000
_cell.length_b   1.000
_cell.length_c   1.000
_cell.angle_alpha   90.00
_cell.angle_beta   90.00
_cell.angle_gamma   90.00
#
_symmetry.space_group_name_H-M   'P 1'
#
loop_
_entity.id
_entity.type
_entity.pdbx_description
1 polymer ?
#
loop_
_entity_poly.entity_id
_entity_poly.type
_entity_poly.pdbx_seq_one_letter_code
_entity_poly.pdbx_strand_id
1 'polypeptide(L)'
;MLIEGVLAESLKARNEPESLVRLAMKMQNCFIALNQMNNEAYLNALHTLEAIVRCLQADIQQRWVEEAVVVGSLGKEPNFTELTEFIQNLVKVAGSRLGQLASISRREERLHTKEQIYEIPRGSRNANNYAPVEERARLDVSSVV
;
A
#
# COMPACT_ATOMS: atom_id res chain seq x y z
N MET A 1 -21.69 4.23 15.38
CA MET A 1 -20.83 4.49 16.57
C MET A 1 -19.55 5.19 16.12
N LEU A 2 -18.93 5.98 17.00
CA LEU A 2 -17.71 6.75 16.68
C LEU A 2 -16.54 5.86 16.20
N ILE A 3 -16.37 4.69 16.81
CA ILE A 3 -15.37 3.68 16.41
C ILE A 3 -15.64 3.11 15.01
N GLU A 4 -16.88 2.78 14.66
CA GLU A 4 -17.23 2.32 13.29
C GLU A 4 -16.79 3.33 12.23
N GLY A 5 -16.93 4.62 12.55
CA GLY A 5 -16.46 5.70 11.68
C GLY A 5 -14.94 5.73 11.50
N VAL A 6 -14.17 5.37 12.53
CA VAL A 6 -12.70 5.24 12.51
C VAL A 6 -12.28 4.00 11.72
N LEU A 7 -12.94 2.85 11.94
CA LEU A 7 -12.66 1.61 11.22
C LEU A 7 -12.90 1.77 9.71
N ALA A 8 -14.03 2.36 9.34
CA ALA A 8 -14.36 2.59 7.93
C ALA A 8 -13.35 3.52 7.22
N GLU A 9 -12.80 4.52 7.91
CA GLU A 9 -11.78 5.40 7.32
C GLU A 9 -10.39 4.75 7.32
N SER A 10 -10.07 3.93 8.32
CA SER A 10 -8.82 3.16 8.39
C SER A 10 -8.64 2.28 7.15
N LEU A 11 -9.72 1.62 6.71
CA LEU A 11 -9.73 0.82 5.48
C LEU A 11 -9.52 1.66 4.21
N LYS A 12 -9.97 2.93 4.21
CA LYS A 12 -9.86 3.85 3.06
C LYS A 12 -8.53 4.58 2.98
N ALA A 13 -7.76 4.64 4.08
CA ALA A 13 -6.39 5.18 4.11
C ALA A 13 -5.47 4.59 3.03
N ARG A 14 -5.87 3.45 2.43
CA ARG A 14 -5.20 2.74 1.35
C ARG A 14 -5.03 3.50 0.03
N ASN A 15 -5.97 4.35 -0.34
CA ASN A 15 -6.08 4.79 -1.74
C ASN A 15 -5.79 6.28 -1.96
N GLU A 16 -5.86 7.11 -0.91
CA GLU A 16 -5.81 8.57 -1.04
C GLU A 16 -4.99 9.19 0.10
N PRO A 17 -4.06 10.13 -0.15
CA PRO A 17 -3.36 10.84 0.92
C PRO A 17 -4.33 11.60 1.84
N GLU A 18 -5.48 12.03 1.30
CA GLU A 18 -6.55 12.70 2.05
C GLU A 18 -7.25 11.77 3.04
N SER A 19 -7.32 10.45 2.80
CA SER A 19 -7.97 9.52 3.72
C SER A 19 -7.18 9.31 5.01
N LEU A 20 -5.85 9.45 4.99
CA LEU A 20 -5.05 9.45 6.21
C LEU A 20 -5.33 10.69 7.08
N VAL A 21 -5.53 11.86 6.46
CA VAL A 21 -5.92 13.09 7.16
C VAL A 21 -7.32 12.94 7.77
N ARG A 22 -8.27 12.38 7.02
CA ARG A 22 -9.61 12.08 7.53
C ARG A 22 -9.61 11.08 8.67
N LEU A 23 -8.75 10.05 8.59
CA LEU A 23 -8.56 9.09 9.68
C LEU A 23 -8.06 9.78 10.95
N ALA A 24 -7.01 10.60 10.84
CA ALA A 24 -6.46 11.35 11.97
C ALA A 24 -7.52 12.24 12.64
N MET A 25 -8.33 12.96 11.85
CA MET A 25 -9.43 13.78 12.37
C MET A 25 -10.50 12.94 13.08
N LYS A 26 -10.89 11.79 12.52
CA LYS A 26 -11.89 10.90 13.13
C LYS A 26 -11.38 10.29 14.44
N MET A 27 -10.12 9.87 14.49
CA MET A 27 -9.51 9.36 15.72
C MET A 27 -9.44 10.44 16.81
N GLN A 28 -9.06 11.67 16.45
CA GLN A 28 -9.06 12.80 17.39
C GLN A 28 -10.47 13.12 17.90
N ASN A 29 -11.48 13.13 17.03
CA ASN A 29 -12.86 13.35 17.44
C ASN A 29 -13.38 12.23 18.34
N CYS A 30 -13.01 10.98 18.05
CA CYS A 30 -13.34 9.82 18.87
C CYS A 30 -12.72 9.93 20.27
N PHE A 31 -11.43 10.31 20.35
CA PHE A 31 -10.73 10.57 21.60
C PHE A 31 -11.46 11.64 22.43
N ILE A 32 -11.72 12.81 21.85
CA ILE A 32 -12.39 13.92 22.55
C ILE A 32 -13.77 13.50 23.08
N ALA A 33 -14.59 12.87 22.23
CA ALA A 33 -15.95 12.49 22.59
C ALA A 33 -15.98 11.43 23.71
N LEU A 34 -15.13 10.40 23.63
CA LEU A 34 -15.13 9.33 24.63
C LEU A 34 -14.44 9.73 25.94
N ASN A 35 -13.46 10.64 25.89
CA ASN A 35 -12.89 11.28 27.06
C ASN A 35 -13.94 12.11 27.81
N GLN A 36 -14.77 12.89 27.10
CA GLN A 36 -15.89 13.64 27.69
C GLN A 36 -16.98 12.72 28.30
N MET A 37 -17.10 11.49 27.81
CA MET A 37 -18.03 10.48 28.31
C MET A 37 -17.42 9.60 29.42
N ASN A 38 -16.20 9.88 29.88
CA ASN A 38 -15.48 9.10 30.90
C ASN A 38 -15.31 7.60 30.54
N ASN A 39 -15.25 7.28 29.23
CA ASN A 39 -15.20 5.91 28.73
C ASN A 39 -13.84 5.55 28.11
N GLU A 40 -12.77 6.00 28.75
CA GLU A 40 -11.39 5.74 28.31
C GLU A 40 -11.05 4.24 28.31
N ALA A 41 -11.64 3.46 29.21
CA ALA A 41 -11.42 2.01 29.29
C ALA A 41 -11.84 1.28 28.00
N TYR A 42 -12.90 1.74 27.33
CA TYR A 42 -13.33 1.17 26.04
C TYR A 42 -12.35 1.49 24.90
N LEU A 43 -11.77 2.69 24.91
CA LEU A 43 -10.75 3.09 23.94
C LEU A 43 -9.44 2.32 24.11
N ASN A 44 -9.02 2.17 25.36
CA ASN A 44 -7.78 1.51 25.72
C ASN A 44 -7.93 -0.01 25.78
N ALA A 45 -9.12 -0.55 25.53
CA ALA A 45 -9.32 -1.98 25.43
C ALA A 45 -8.53 -2.54 24.24
N LEU A 46 -7.72 -3.57 24.51
CA LEU A 46 -6.82 -4.17 23.52
C LEU A 46 -7.55 -4.53 22.21
N HIS A 47 -8.75 -5.12 22.30
CA HIS A 47 -9.53 -5.51 21.12
C HIS A 47 -9.92 -4.31 20.23
N THR A 48 -10.19 -3.13 20.82
CA THR A 48 -10.49 -1.90 20.08
C THR A 48 -9.26 -1.42 19.32
N LEU A 49 -8.10 -1.40 19.99
CA LEU A 49 -6.82 -1.01 19.38
C LEU A 49 -6.42 -1.96 18.26
N GLU A 50 -6.49 -3.27 18.50
CA GLU A 50 -6.17 -4.28 17.49
C GLU A 50 -7.10 -4.19 16.28
N ALA A 51 -8.40 -3.94 16.48
CA ALA A 51 -9.34 -3.78 15.37
C ALA A 51 -8.96 -2.60 14.47
N ILE A 52 -8.59 -1.46 15.06
CA ILE A 52 -8.14 -0.28 14.31
C ILE A 52 -6.85 -0.59 13.57
N VAL A 53 -5.85 -1.15 14.26
CA VAL A 53 -4.55 -1.48 13.67
C VAL A 53 -4.71 -2.46 12.50
N ARG A 54 -5.52 -3.50 12.64
CA ARG A 54 -5.80 -4.47 11.55
C ARG A 54 -6.43 -3.82 10.32
N CYS A 55 -7.15 -2.71 10.47
CA CYS A 55 -7.72 -1.96 9.36
C CYS A 55 -6.72 -1.02 8.68
N LEU A 56 -5.56 -0.74 9.30
CA LEU A 56 -4.51 0.08 8.69
C LEU A 56 -3.76 -0.69 7.60
N GLN A 57 -3.01 0.01 6.77
CA GLN A 57 -2.13 -0.63 5.77
C GLN A 57 -0.94 -1.33 6.44
N ALA A 58 -0.42 -2.38 5.81
CA ALA A 58 0.67 -3.19 6.38
C ALA A 58 1.94 -2.38 6.72
N ASP A 59 2.29 -1.37 5.92
CA ASP A 59 3.42 -0.47 6.19
C ASP A 59 3.16 0.42 7.42
N ILE A 60 1.93 0.90 7.59
CA ILE A 60 1.51 1.66 8.77
C ILE A 60 1.47 0.76 10.01
N GLN A 61 0.95 -0.46 9.87
CA GLN A 61 0.94 -1.47 10.95
C GLN A 61 2.35 -1.77 11.44
N GLN A 62 3.28 -2.02 10.53
CA GLN A 62 4.67 -2.32 10.88
C GLN A 62 5.33 -1.15 11.61
N ARG A 63 5.18 0.07 11.10
CA ARG A 63 5.70 1.29 11.76
C ARG A 63 5.06 1.52 13.13
N TRP A 64 3.77 1.20 13.26
CA TRP A 64 3.09 1.27 14.55
C TRP A 64 3.67 0.25 15.54
N VAL A 65 3.96 -0.99 15.11
CA VAL A 65 4.58 -2.00 15.99
C VAL A 65 5.95 -1.52 16.49
N GLU A 66 6.78 -0.94 15.62
CA GLU A 66 8.06 -0.36 16.00
C GLU A 66 7.90 0.74 17.06
N GLU A 67 6.96 1.68 16.85
CA GLU A 67 6.67 2.75 17.80
C GLU A 67 6.10 2.21 19.12
N ALA A 68 5.17 1.25 19.05
CA ALA A 68 4.53 0.63 20.20
C ALA A 68 5.52 -0.12 21.09
N VAL A 69 6.56 -0.74 20.51
CA VAL A 69 7.66 -1.34 21.27
C VAL A 69 8.47 -0.28 22.01
N VAL A 70 8.74 0.87 21.38
CA VAL A 70 9.46 1.99 22.03
C VAL A 70 8.62 2.57 23.18
N VAL A 71 7.34 2.81 22.95
CA VAL A 71 6.37 3.25 23.96
C VAL A 71 6.29 2.26 25.12
N GLY A 72 6.28 0.96 24.81
CA GLY A 72 6.18 -0.11 25.79
C GLY A 72 7.47 -0.47 26.51
N SER A 73 8.59 0.18 26.19
CA SER A 73 9.90 -0.09 26.80
C SER A 73 9.95 0.11 28.33
N LEU A 74 8.97 0.82 28.91
CA LEU A 74 8.80 1.02 30.35
C LEU A 74 7.74 0.10 30.99
N GLY A 75 7.34 -0.98 30.30
CA GLY A 75 6.28 -1.89 30.77
C GLY A 75 4.87 -1.30 30.67
N LYS A 76 4.72 -0.24 29.86
CA LYS A 76 3.43 0.40 29.59
C LYS A 76 2.81 -0.23 28.35
N GLU A 77 1.53 -0.57 28.38
CA GLU A 77 0.84 -0.98 27.16
C GLU A 77 0.53 0.25 26.28
N PRO A 78 0.75 0.14 24.96
CA PRO A 78 0.38 1.19 24.02
C PRO A 78 -1.13 1.41 24.06
N ASN A 79 -1.56 2.66 24.11
CA ASN A 79 -2.96 3.03 24.29
C ASN A 79 -3.53 3.82 23.10
N PHE A 80 -4.81 4.18 23.17
CA PHE A 80 -5.50 4.86 22.08
C PHE A 80 -4.92 6.25 21.77
N THR A 81 -4.45 6.96 22.81
CA THR A 81 -3.83 8.27 22.66
C THR A 81 -2.53 8.17 21.87
N GLU A 82 -1.67 7.22 22.21
CA GLU A 82 -0.40 7.01 21.52
C GLU A 82 -0.62 6.59 20.06
N LEU A 83 -1.62 5.75 19.79
CA LEU A 83 -2.00 5.39 18.42
C LEU A 83 -2.52 6.62 17.65
N THR A 84 -3.30 7.48 18.29
CA THR A 84 -3.82 8.71 17.68
C THR A 84 -2.69 9.69 17.35
N GLU A 85 -1.75 9.89 18.28
CA GLU A 85 -0.57 10.74 18.07
C GLU A 85 0.31 10.21 16.95
N PHE A 86 0.54 8.90 16.89
CA PHE A 86 1.27 8.25 15.81
C PHE A 86 0.64 8.56 14.44
N ILE A 87 -0.67 8.36 14.28
CA ILE A 87 -1.36 8.65 13.01
C ILE A 87 -1.30 10.14 12.65
N GLN A 88 -1.41 11.04 13.63
CA GLN A 88 -1.22 12.47 13.39
C GLN A 88 0.20 12.82 12.96
N ASN A 89 1.20 12.18 13.54
CA ASN A 89 2.60 12.36 13.15
C ASN A 89 2.84 11.86 11.73
N LEU A 90 2.18 10.78 11.30
CA LEU A 90 2.22 10.35 9.89
C LEU A 90 1.69 11.43 8.95
N VAL A 91 0.58 12.07 9.29
CA VAL A 91 0.00 13.17 8.50
C VAL A 91 0.98 14.35 8.43
N LYS A 92 1.57 14.76 9.56
CA LYS A 92 2.56 15.84 9.61
C LYS A 92 3.79 15.52 8.75
N VAL A 93 4.31 14.29 8.86
CA VAL A 93 5.45 13.83 8.06
C VAL A 93 5.10 13.85 6.58
N ALA A 94 3.95 13.30 6.18
CA ALA A 94 3.50 13.30 4.79
C ALA A 94 3.32 14.72 4.21
N GLY A 95 2.85 15.66 5.03
CA GLY A 95 2.71 17.07 4.66
C GLY A 95 4.04 17.85 4.64
N SER A 96 5.09 17.35 5.29
CA SER A 96 6.39 18.01 5.36
C SER A 96 7.14 17.94 4.03
N ARG A 97 8.08 18.87 3.82
CA ARG A 97 8.96 18.85 2.63
C ARG A 97 9.71 17.53 2.46
N LEU A 98 10.17 16.92 3.56
CA LEU A 98 10.86 15.63 3.53
C LEU A 98 9.92 14.48 3.14
N GLY A 99 8.69 14.49 3.65
CA GLY A 99 7.67 13.51 3.27
C GLY A 99 7.28 13.62 1.80
N GLN A 100 7.16 14.84 1.29
CA GLN A 100 6.92 15.08 -0.14
C GLN A 100 8.07 14.54 -1.00
N LEU A 101 9.32 14.81 -0.64
CA LEU A 101 10.50 14.24 -1.33
C LEU A 101 10.50 12.70 -1.31
N ALA A 102 10.26 12.09 -0.15
CA ALA A 102 10.16 10.64 -0.02
C ALA A 102 9.01 10.05 -0.85
N SER A 103 7.91 10.80 -1.04
CA SER A 103 6.79 10.37 -1.87
C SER A 103 7.10 10.42 -3.37
N ILE A 104 7.91 11.39 -3.81
CA ILE A 104 8.34 11.54 -5.21
C ILE A 104 9.25 10.38 -5.61
N SER A 105 10.27 10.09 -4.80
CA SER A 105 11.18 8.96 -5.01
C SER A 105 10.44 7.61 -5.11
N ARG A 106 9.45 7.37 -4.23
CA ARG A 106 8.60 6.15 -4.30
C ARG A 106 7.72 6.07 -5.54
N ARG A 107 7.31 7.21 -6.13
CA ARG A 107 6.55 7.21 -7.40
C ARG A 107 7.46 6.85 -8.58
N GLU A 108 8.67 7.38 -8.60
CA GLU A 108 9.67 7.09 -9.63
C GLU A 108 10.06 5.60 -9.63
N GLU A 109 10.32 5.01 -8.46
CA GLU A 109 10.56 3.55 -8.35
C GLU A 109 9.41 2.72 -8.90
N ARG A 110 8.15 3.06 -8.56
CA ARG A 110 6.96 2.34 -9.04
C ARG A 110 6.75 2.45 -10.54
N LEU A 111 7.23 3.51 -11.19
CA LEU A 111 7.20 3.65 -12.64
C LEU A 111 8.28 2.76 -13.27
N HIS A 112 9.47 2.73 -12.69
CA HIS A 112 10.57 1.90 -13.17
C HIS A 112 10.29 0.38 -13.06
N THR A 113 9.61 -0.06 -11.99
CA THR A 113 9.19 -1.46 -11.85
C THR A 113 8.09 -1.82 -12.88
N LYS A 114 7.22 -0.87 -13.25
CA LYS A 114 6.21 -1.11 -14.29
C LYS A 114 6.84 -1.22 -15.68
N GLU A 115 7.83 -0.39 -15.99
CA GLU A 115 8.58 -0.47 -17.26
C GLU A 115 9.32 -1.81 -17.39
N GLN A 116 9.92 -2.33 -16.32
CA GLN A 116 10.55 -3.66 -16.33
C GLN A 116 9.57 -4.83 -16.51
N ILE A 117 8.30 -4.70 -16.11
CA ILE A 117 7.30 -5.78 -16.27
C ILE A 117 6.80 -5.88 -17.72
N TYR A 118 6.91 -4.80 -18.52
CA TYR A 118 6.57 -4.84 -19.95
C TYR A 118 7.73 -5.30 -20.86
N GLU A 119 8.97 -5.31 -20.35
CA GLU A 119 10.16 -5.81 -21.06
C GLU A 119 10.35 -7.31 -20.78
N ILE A 120 9.46 -8.17 -21.32
CA ILE A 120 9.81 -9.58 -21.57
C ILE A 120 10.24 -9.69 -23.03
N PRO A 121 11.54 -9.80 -23.36
CA PRO A 121 11.96 -10.19 -24.70
C PRO A 121 11.60 -11.66 -24.94
N ARG A 122 10.43 -11.92 -25.55
CA ARG A 122 10.18 -13.18 -26.25
C ARG A 122 11.02 -13.21 -27.52
N GLY A 123 12.30 -13.52 -27.39
CA GLY A 123 13.22 -13.47 -28.53
C GLY A 123 14.57 -14.11 -28.26
N SER A 124 14.60 -15.39 -27.93
CA SER A 124 15.81 -16.20 -28.14
C SER A 124 15.45 -17.66 -28.36
N ARG A 125 15.03 -17.98 -29.59
CA ARG A 125 15.35 -19.27 -30.18
C ARG A 125 16.04 -19.02 -31.52
N ASN A 126 17.31 -19.37 -31.54
CA ASN A 126 18.26 -19.26 -32.63
C ASN A 126 17.65 -19.66 -33.98
N ALA A 127 17.92 -18.82 -34.98
CA ALA A 127 17.86 -19.18 -36.38
C ALA A 127 18.82 -20.34 -36.65
N ASN A 128 18.32 -21.39 -37.30
CA ASN A 128 19.13 -22.20 -38.20
C ASN A 128 18.28 -22.53 -39.43
N ASN A 129 18.64 -21.80 -40.49
CA ASN A 129 18.33 -21.93 -41.90
C ASN A 129 18.05 -23.36 -42.39
N TYR A 130 16.99 -23.52 -43.19
CA TYR A 130 17.07 -23.96 -44.59
C TYR A 130 15.78 -23.50 -45.31
N ALA A 131 15.94 -22.58 -46.26
CA ALA A 131 14.98 -22.38 -47.34
C ALA A 131 15.73 -22.59 -48.66
N PRO A 132 15.09 -23.16 -49.67
CA PRO A 132 15.34 -22.74 -51.03
C PRO A 132 14.06 -22.22 -51.70
N VAL A 133 14.16 -20.93 -52.05
CA VAL A 133 13.65 -20.24 -53.25
C VAL A 133 13.86 -21.16 -54.48
N GLU A 134 12.98 -21.38 -55.46
CA GLU A 134 12.31 -20.42 -56.35
C GLU A 134 11.32 -21.13 -57.30
N GLU A 135 10.62 -20.30 -58.07
CA GLU A 135 9.45 -20.49 -58.91
C GLU A 135 9.73 -21.03 -60.35
N ARG A 136 8.74 -21.78 -60.88
CA ARG A 136 8.37 -22.07 -62.29
C ARG A 136 9.45 -22.18 -63.40
N ALA A 137 9.48 -23.35 -64.04
CA ALA A 137 9.67 -23.50 -65.49
C ALA A 137 8.65 -24.51 -66.07
N ARG A 138 8.23 -24.23 -67.30
CA ARG A 138 7.15 -24.83 -68.08
C ARG A 138 7.65 -26.01 -68.96
N LEU A 139 6.73 -26.93 -69.29
CA LEU A 139 6.71 -27.87 -70.45
C LEU A 139 7.75 -29.02 -70.36
N ASP A 140 7.52 -30.28 -70.77
CA ASP A 140 6.49 -30.89 -71.62
C ASP A 140 6.53 -32.45 -71.53
N VAL A 141 5.43 -33.08 -71.94
CA VAL A 141 5.21 -34.47 -72.44
C VAL A 141 5.61 -35.72 -71.62
N SER A 142 4.59 -36.51 -71.23
CA SER A 142 4.32 -37.91 -71.66
C SER A 142 3.09 -38.45 -70.92
N SER A 143 1.87 -38.41 -71.47
CA SER A 143 1.26 -39.38 -72.41
C SER A 143 1.18 -40.82 -71.89
N VAL A 144 -0.07 -41.24 -71.62
CA VAL A 144 -0.70 -42.54 -71.95
C VAL A 144 0.04 -43.81 -71.50
N VAL A 145 -0.55 -44.53 -70.51
CA VAL A 145 -1.18 -45.86 -70.69
C VAL A 145 -2.33 -45.98 -69.70
#